data_AF-A0A2E0QUW1-F1
#
_entry.id   AF-A0A2E0QUW1-F1
#
_cell.length_a   1.000
_cell.length_b   1.000
_cell.length_c   1.000
_cell.angle_alpha   90.00
_cell.angle_beta   90.00
_cell.angle_gamma   90.00
#
_symmetry.space_group_name_H-M   'P 1'
#
loop_
_entity.id
_entity.type
_entity.pdbx_description
1 polymer ?
#
loop_
_entity_poly.entity_id
_entity_poly.type
_entity_poly.pdbx_seq_one_letter_code
_entity_poly.pdbx_strand_id
1 'polypeptide(L)'
;MAGDWIKIEHSTPDKPEVDHLANILRIEHDAVVGKLLRLWIWADQQTVDGESLLITDSFVDRLTFCPGFATALRRVGWLKGRDGRLSLPHFDRHNGQSAKQRAQTAKRVARCRAKGSRPPRS
;
A
#
# COMPACT_ATOMS: atom_id res chain seq x y z
N MET A 1 -11.93 -7.21 -18.12
CA MET A 1 -11.15 -7.77 -17.00
C MET A 1 -11.01 -6.68 -15.96
N ALA A 2 -11.45 -6.88 -14.73
CA ALA A 2 -11.20 -5.89 -13.67
C ALA A 2 -9.68 -5.77 -13.42
N GLY A 3 -9.19 -4.55 -13.22
CA GLY A 3 -7.79 -4.31 -12.86
C GLY A 3 -7.44 -4.81 -11.46
N ASP A 4 -6.21 -4.54 -11.01
CA ASP A 4 -5.80 -4.83 -9.63
C ASP A 4 -6.65 -4.04 -8.63
N TRP A 5 -6.93 -4.65 -7.47
CA TRP A 5 -7.81 -4.09 -6.43
C TRP A 5 -7.14 -4.14 -5.06
N ILE A 6 -7.44 -3.20 -4.17
CA ILE A 6 -7.00 -3.24 -2.76
C ILE A 6 -8.20 -3.41 -1.83
N LYS A 7 -8.00 -4.01 -0.65
CA LYS A 7 -9.05 -4.18 0.36
C LYS A 7 -9.05 -2.97 1.30
N ILE A 8 -10.20 -2.36 1.53
CA ILE A 8 -10.34 -1.28 2.52
C ILE A 8 -11.45 -1.64 3.48
N GLU A 9 -11.27 -1.34 4.77
CA GLU A 9 -12.32 -1.51 5.78
C GLU A 9 -13.37 -0.40 5.65
N HIS A 10 -14.66 -0.75 5.77
CA HIS A 10 -15.75 0.23 5.68
C HIS A 10 -15.65 1.35 6.73
N SER A 11 -15.11 1.03 7.91
CA SER A 11 -14.90 2.00 9.00
C SER A 11 -13.69 2.90 8.81
N THR A 12 -12.88 2.71 7.75
CA THR A 12 -11.67 3.50 7.53
C THR A 12 -11.91 5.00 7.55
N PRO A 13 -12.96 5.54 6.89
CA PRO A 13 -13.28 6.97 6.95
C PRO A 13 -13.66 7.47 8.34
N ASP A 14 -14.06 6.59 9.27
CA ASP A 14 -14.55 6.97 10.61
C ASP A 14 -13.53 6.67 11.72
N LYS A 15 -12.32 6.24 11.35
CA LYS A 15 -11.27 5.89 12.32
C LYS A 15 -10.75 7.14 13.03
N PRO A 16 -10.52 7.08 14.35
CA PRO A 16 -9.97 8.22 15.10
C PRO A 16 -8.58 8.64 14.58
N GLU A 17 -7.82 7.73 13.99
CA GLU A 17 -6.56 8.06 13.32
C GLU A 17 -6.76 8.98 12.10
N VAL A 18 -7.85 8.81 11.33
CA VAL A 18 -8.15 9.68 10.19
C VAL A 18 -8.59 11.06 10.66
N ASP A 19 -9.37 11.14 11.73
CA ASP A 19 -9.69 12.41 12.41
C ASP A 19 -8.42 13.13 12.88
N HIS A 20 -7.51 12.39 13.52
CA HIS A 20 -6.26 12.94 14.01
C HIS A 20 -5.36 13.43 12.86
N LEU A 21 -5.32 12.71 11.75
CA LEU A 21 -4.63 13.14 10.52
C LEU A 21 -5.25 14.41 9.93
N ALA A 22 -6.57 14.47 9.82
CA ALA A 22 -7.30 15.65 9.33
C ALA A 22 -6.96 16.89 10.17
N ASN A 23 -6.95 16.72 11.50
CA ASN A 23 -6.60 17.76 12.45
C ASN A 23 -5.14 18.24 12.34
N ILE A 24 -4.17 17.32 12.22
CA ILE A 24 -2.75 17.69 12.04
C ILE A 24 -2.54 18.43 10.72
N LEU A 25 -3.10 17.89 9.63
CA LEU A 25 -2.83 18.34 8.27
C LEU A 25 -3.70 19.53 7.85
N ARG A 26 -4.74 19.86 8.64
CA ARG A 26 -5.71 20.94 8.36
C ARG A 26 -6.41 20.73 7.01
N ILE A 27 -6.84 19.49 6.75
CA ILE A 27 -7.59 19.10 5.55
C ILE A 27 -8.84 18.31 5.93
N GLU A 28 -9.78 18.20 5.00
CA GLU A 28 -11.02 17.46 5.20
C GLU A 28 -10.79 15.96 5.38
N HIS A 29 -11.69 15.31 6.12
CA HIS A 29 -11.63 13.88 6.45
C HIS A 29 -11.55 13.01 5.18
N ASP A 30 -12.41 13.29 4.20
CA ASP A 30 -12.44 12.58 2.93
C ASP A 30 -11.16 12.79 2.10
N ALA A 31 -10.55 13.98 2.20
CA ALA A 31 -9.27 14.25 1.57
C ALA A 31 -8.14 13.40 2.18
N VAL A 32 -8.16 13.17 3.50
CA VAL A 32 -7.22 12.24 4.14
C VAL A 32 -7.42 10.82 3.61
N VAL A 33 -8.66 10.34 3.56
CA VAL A 33 -8.98 9.00 3.04
C VAL A 33 -8.46 8.83 1.61
N GLY A 34 -8.73 9.78 0.72
CA GLY A 34 -8.21 9.74 -0.66
C GLY A 34 -6.68 9.68 -0.74
N LYS A 35 -5.98 10.39 0.15
CA LYS A 35 -4.50 10.36 0.24
C LYS A 35 -3.97 9.04 0.79
N LEU A 36 -4.63 8.46 1.80
CA LEU A 36 -4.32 7.14 2.33
C LEU A 36 -4.46 6.06 1.27
N LEU A 37 -5.58 6.08 0.53
CA LEU A 37 -5.82 5.16 -0.58
C LEU A 37 -4.70 5.22 -1.61
N ARG A 38 -4.26 6.43 -1.98
CA ARG A 38 -3.15 6.60 -2.92
C ARG A 38 -1.84 5.98 -2.42
N LEU A 39 -1.52 6.18 -1.14
CA LEU A 39 -0.34 5.58 -0.51
C LEU A 39 -0.45 4.04 -0.48
N TRP A 40 -1.60 3.50 -0.10
CA TRP A 40 -1.81 2.06 0.00
C TRP A 40 -1.81 1.36 -1.36
N ILE A 41 -2.45 1.95 -2.38
CA ILE A 41 -2.37 1.44 -3.76
C ILE A 41 -0.92 1.35 -4.24
N TRP A 42 -0.13 2.40 -3.96
CA TRP A 42 1.29 2.37 -4.31
C TRP A 42 2.03 1.27 -3.55
N ALA A 43 1.81 1.16 -2.24
CA ALA A 43 2.48 0.16 -1.40
C ALA A 43 2.10 -1.28 -1.80
N ASP A 44 0.84 -1.52 -2.15
CA ASP A 44 0.30 -2.79 -2.65
C ASP A 44 1.04 -3.30 -3.90
N GLN A 45 1.50 -2.37 -4.75
CA GLN A 45 2.27 -2.68 -5.96
C GLN A 45 3.77 -2.85 -5.66
N GLN A 46 4.30 -2.11 -4.68
CA GLN A 46 5.73 -2.08 -4.39
C GLN A 46 6.18 -3.16 -3.39
N THR A 47 5.31 -3.62 -2.49
CA THR A 47 5.65 -4.58 -1.45
C THR A 47 4.57 -5.64 -1.21
N VAL A 48 4.95 -6.71 -0.52
CA VAL A 48 4.06 -7.80 -0.09
C VAL A 48 3.77 -7.75 1.41
N ASP A 49 4.64 -7.13 2.21
CA ASP A 49 4.60 -7.17 3.67
C ASP A 49 4.57 -5.76 4.32
N GLY A 50 4.76 -4.70 3.54
CA GLY A 50 4.81 -3.34 4.08
C GLY A 50 6.13 -2.96 4.74
N GLU A 51 7.15 -3.82 4.70
CA GLU A 51 8.38 -3.65 5.48
C GLU A 51 9.56 -3.11 4.65
N SER A 52 10.46 -2.38 5.32
CA SER A 52 11.76 -1.92 4.77
C SER A 52 11.67 -1.25 3.39
N LEU A 53 10.63 -0.44 3.17
CA LEU A 53 10.47 0.39 1.98
C LEU A 53 11.60 1.42 1.92
N LEU A 54 12.44 1.34 0.88
CA LEU A 54 13.54 2.27 0.62
C LEU A 54 13.03 3.58 0.02
N ILE A 55 12.18 4.27 0.78
CA ILE A 55 11.59 5.56 0.44
C ILE A 55 11.84 6.56 1.55
N THR A 56 11.71 7.84 1.21
CA THR A 56 11.86 8.94 2.15
C THR A 56 10.52 9.51 2.58
N ASP A 57 10.49 10.24 3.68
CA ASP A 57 9.30 10.98 4.14
C ASP A 57 8.86 11.98 3.05
N SER A 58 9.83 12.64 2.40
CA SER A 58 9.54 13.54 1.28
C SER A 58 8.94 12.83 0.06
N PHE A 59 9.27 11.56 -0.17
CA PHE A 59 8.62 10.77 -1.22
C PHE A 59 7.15 10.53 -0.89
N VAL A 60 6.82 10.17 0.35
CA VAL A 60 5.43 9.97 0.80
C VAL A 60 4.62 11.26 0.67
N ASP A 61 5.18 12.40 1.05
CA ASP A 61 4.52 13.70 0.92
C ASP A 61 4.24 14.08 -0.54
N ARG A 62 5.20 13.81 -1.44
CA ARG A 62 5.01 14.02 -2.89
C ARG A 62 3.98 13.06 -3.47
N LEU A 63 4.03 11.78 -3.07
CA LEU A 63 3.10 10.76 -3.55
C LEU A 63 1.64 11.10 -3.19
N THR A 64 1.44 11.66 -2.00
CA THR A 64 0.12 12.01 -1.45
C THR A 64 -0.31 13.45 -1.74
N PHE A 65 0.56 14.24 -2.40
CA PHE A 65 0.34 15.66 -2.69
C PHE A 65 -0.03 16.43 -1.40
N CYS A 66 0.69 16.15 -0.31
CA CYS A 66 0.42 16.71 1.00
C CYS A 66 1.73 16.79 1.79
N PRO A 67 2.35 17.98 1.90
CA PRO A 67 3.51 18.18 2.76
C PRO A 67 3.20 17.84 4.22
N GLY A 68 4.09 17.11 4.88
CA GLY A 68 3.93 16.70 6.27
C GLY A 68 3.06 15.44 6.49
N PHE A 69 2.57 14.82 5.41
CA PHE A 69 1.75 13.61 5.50
C PHE A 69 2.51 12.44 6.14
N ALA A 70 3.78 12.23 5.78
CA ALA A 70 4.62 11.21 6.39
C ALA A 70 4.76 11.41 7.90
N THR A 71 5.03 12.65 8.32
CA THR A 71 5.13 13.01 9.74
C THR A 71 3.81 12.77 10.47
N ALA A 72 2.67 13.11 9.85
CA ALA A 72 1.35 12.88 10.43
C ALA A 72 1.04 11.37 10.58
N LEU A 73 1.37 10.55 9.57
CA LEU A 73 1.23 9.09 9.64
C LEU A 73 2.04 8.47 10.78
N ARG A 74 3.23 9.00 11.07
CA ARG A 74 4.04 8.54 12.21
C ARG A 74 3.34 8.80 13.54
N ARG A 75 2.67 9.96 13.68
CA ARG A 75 1.94 10.33 14.91
C ARG A 75 0.78 9.40 15.22
N VAL A 76 0.09 8.91 14.18
CA VAL A 76 -1.01 7.94 14.32
C VAL A 76 -0.55 6.49 14.25
N GLY A 77 0.76 6.24 14.18
CA GLY A 77 1.33 4.89 14.19
C GLY A 77 1.16 4.10 12.89
N TRP A 78 0.78 4.75 11.78
CA TRP A 78 0.61 4.13 10.46
C TRP A 78 1.85 4.21 9.56
N LEU A 79 2.91 4.85 10.06
CA LEU A 79 4.23 4.83 9.44
C LEU A 79 5.30 4.69 10.53
N LYS A 80 6.25 3.78 10.32
CA LYS A 80 7.40 3.53 11.20
C LYS A 80 8.70 3.54 10.41
N GLY A 81 9.82 3.45 11.12
CA GLY A 81 11.17 3.40 10.53
C GLY A 81 11.86 4.77 10.53
N ARG A 82 12.98 4.86 9.83
CA ARG A 82 13.77 6.10 9.68
C ARG A 82 13.67 6.59 8.25
N ASP A 83 13.88 7.89 8.03
CA ASP A 83 13.91 8.42 6.66
C ASP A 83 14.88 7.61 5.78
N GLY A 84 14.42 7.21 4.59
CA GLY A 84 15.13 6.28 3.69
C GLY A 84 14.88 4.79 3.95
N ARG A 85 14.22 4.41 5.05
CA ARG A 85 13.79 3.03 5.34
C ARG A 85 12.53 3.02 6.21
N LEU A 86 11.37 2.99 5.52
CA LEU A 86 10.05 3.07 6.12
C LEU A 86 9.36 1.71 6.19
N SER A 87 8.42 1.59 7.13
CA SER A 87 7.51 0.44 7.22
C SER A 87 6.09 0.92 7.44
N LEU A 88 5.12 0.24 6.83
CA LEU A 88 3.68 0.44 7.00
C LEU A 88 3.14 -0.63 7.96
N PRO A 89 2.95 -0.31 9.24
CA PRO A 89 2.50 -1.30 10.23
C PRO A 89 1.11 -1.83 9.89
N HIS A 90 0.83 -3.07 10.28
CA HIS A 90 -0.45 -3.72 10.01
C HIS A 90 -0.82 -3.70 8.52
N PHE A 91 0.17 -3.80 7.64
CA PHE A 91 0.01 -3.78 6.19
C PHE A 91 -1.11 -4.72 5.73
N ASP A 92 -1.21 -5.92 6.29
CA ASP A 92 -2.24 -6.91 5.94
C ASP A 92 -3.68 -6.45 6.19
N ARG A 93 -3.92 -5.55 7.16
CA ARG A 93 -5.26 -4.99 7.41
C ARG A 93 -5.74 -4.14 6.23
N HIS A 94 -4.80 -3.52 5.52
CA HIS A 94 -5.05 -2.65 4.38
C HIS A 94 -4.71 -3.31 3.03
N ASN A 95 -3.84 -4.34 3.00
CA ASN A 95 -3.25 -4.91 1.77
C ASN A 95 -3.03 -6.44 1.85
N GLY A 96 -3.87 -7.19 2.58
CA GLY A 96 -3.65 -8.60 2.91
C GLY A 96 -3.52 -9.62 1.75
N GLN A 97 -3.88 -9.28 0.51
CA GLN A 97 -3.48 -10.04 -0.69
C GLN A 97 -2.97 -9.08 -1.76
N SER A 98 -1.70 -8.69 -1.65
CA SER A 98 -1.24 -7.57 -2.44
C SER A 98 -1.24 -7.83 -3.95
N ALA A 99 -1.39 -6.79 -4.78
CA ALA A 99 -1.23 -6.91 -6.23
C ALA A 99 0.11 -7.53 -6.60
N LYS A 100 1.19 -7.17 -5.87
CA LYS A 100 2.51 -7.78 -6.06
C LYS A 100 2.49 -9.30 -5.83
N GLN A 101 1.85 -9.78 -4.77
CA GLN A 101 1.74 -11.21 -4.51
C GLN A 101 0.91 -11.93 -5.59
N ARG A 102 -0.19 -11.32 -6.02
CA ARG A 102 -1.04 -11.85 -7.10
C ARG A 102 -0.29 -11.93 -8.43
N ALA A 103 0.46 -10.88 -8.78
CA ALA A 103 1.28 -10.83 -9.98
C ALA A 103 2.40 -11.90 -9.97
N GLN A 104 3.05 -12.13 -8.82
CA GLN A 104 4.06 -13.18 -8.68
C GLN A 104 3.47 -14.58 -8.86
N THR A 105 2.31 -14.84 -8.25
CA THR A 105 1.58 -16.10 -8.42
C THR A 105 1.15 -16.31 -9.86
N ALA A 106 0.61 -15.29 -10.53
CA ALA A 106 0.21 -15.36 -11.93
C ALA A 106 1.40 -15.70 -12.85
N LYS A 107 2.56 -15.05 -12.65
CA LYS A 107 3.81 -15.37 -13.36
C LYS A 107 4.25 -16.82 -13.13
N ARG A 108 4.15 -17.32 -11.89
CA ARG A 108 4.50 -18.70 -11.55
C ARG A 108 3.57 -19.70 -12.25
N VAL A 109 2.25 -19.48 -12.20
CA VAL A 109 1.25 -20.34 -12.84
C VAL A 109 1.45 -20.37 -14.36
N ALA A 110 1.69 -19.21 -15.00
CA ALA A 110 2.00 -19.13 -16.43
C ALA A 110 3.24 -19.97 -16.81
N ARG A 111 4.31 -19.89 -15.99
CA ARG A 111 5.53 -20.69 -16.19
C ARG A 111 5.28 -22.19 -16.03
N CYS A 112 4.48 -22.61 -15.05
CA CYS A 112 4.10 -24.02 -14.88
C CYS A 112 3.33 -24.56 -16.09
N ARG A 113 2.39 -23.77 -16.64
CA ARG A 113 1.64 -24.13 -17.85
C ARG A 113 2.55 -24.28 -19.07
N ALA A 114 3.48 -23.35 -19.27
CA ALA A 114 4.46 -23.42 -20.37
C ALA A 114 5.43 -24.62 -20.27
N LYS A 115 5.71 -25.12 -19.06
CA LYS A 115 6.58 -26.29 -18.86
C LYS A 115 5.83 -27.62 -19.02
N GLY A 116 4.51 -27.62 -18.78
CA GLY A 116 3.64 -28.79 -18.97
C GLY A 116 3.28 -29.08 -20.43
N SER A 117 3.43 -28.11 -21.33
CA SER A 117 3.19 -28.24 -22.77
C SER A 117 4.40 -28.80 -23.54
N ARG A 118 5.02 -29.89 -23.05
CA ARG A 118 6.05 -30.61 -23.81
C ARG A 118 5.33 -31.46 -24.88
N PRO A 119 5.57 -31.26 -26.18
CA PRO A 119 4.91 -32.06 -27.21
C PRO A 119 5.29 -33.54 -27.08
N PRO A 120 4.39 -34.48 -27.43
CA PRO A 120 4.70 -35.90 -27.42
C PRO A 120 5.91 -36.17 -28.32
N ARG A 121 6.88 -36.93 -27.81
CA ARG A 121 8.02 -37.39 -28.62
C ARG A 121 7.48 -38.40 -29.63
N SER A 122 7.55 -38.05 -30.92
CA SER A 122 7.33 -38.93 -32.07
C SER A 122 8.49 -39.91 -32.23
#